data_AF-A0A849QMI7-F1
#
_entry.id   AF-A0A849QMI7-F1
#
_cell.length_a   1.000
_cell.length_b   1.000
_cell.length_c   1.000
_cell.angle_alpha   90.00
_cell.angle_beta   90.00
_cell.angle_gamma   90.00
#
_symmetry.space_group_name_H-M   'P 1'
#
loop_
_entity.id
_entity.type
_entity.pdbx_description
1 polymer ?
#
loop_
_entity_poly.entity_id
_entity_poly.type
_entity_poly.pdbx_seq_one_letter_code
_entity_poly.pdbx_strand_id
1 'polypeptide(L)' 'GVKDKCPYCGSRISEVDVIEEIIEFAQRTGTTIEFVEDDLRLGKLGGVGGLLRFKT' A
#
# COMPACT_ATOMS: atom_id res chain seq x y z
N GLY A 1 6.51 19.70 10.70
CA GLY A 1 7.95 19.79 10.34
C GLY A 1 8.32 18.62 9.47
N VAL A 2 8.75 18.83 8.22
CA VAL A 2 8.99 17.87 7.10
C VAL A 2 7.83 16.88 6.78
N LYS A 3 6.97 16.53 7.72
CA LYS A 3 5.84 15.59 7.61
C LYS A 3 4.56 16.18 7.01
N ASP A 4 4.51 17.47 6.68
CA ASP A 4 3.27 18.13 6.24
C ASP A 4 3.34 18.62 4.78
N LYS A 5 4.46 18.35 4.09
CA LYS A 5 4.71 18.81 2.72
C LYS A 5 5.33 17.71 1.86
N CYS A 6 4.88 17.64 0.60
CA CYS A 6 5.38 16.69 -0.37
C CYS A 6 6.84 17.03 -0.74
N PRO A 7 7.77 16.06 -0.70
CA PRO A 7 9.18 16.33 -1.02
C PRO A 7 9.42 16.65 -2.50
N TYR A 8 8.46 16.36 -3.39
CA TYR A 8 8.61 16.57 -4.83
C TYR A 8 8.05 17.91 -5.32
N CYS A 9 6.92 18.38 -4.76
CA CYS A 9 6.25 19.61 -5.21
C CYS A 9 6.04 20.66 -4.12
N GLY A 10 6.36 20.36 -2.86
CA GLY A 10 6.23 21.30 -1.73
C GLY A 10 4.78 21.57 -1.28
N SER A 11 3.78 21.02 -1.95
CA SER A 11 2.36 21.10 -1.58
C SER A 11 2.08 20.41 -0.25
N ARG A 12 0.98 20.79 0.41
CA ARG A 12 0.51 20.12 1.63
C ARG A 12 0.15 18.66 1.34
N ILE A 13 0.49 17.77 2.26
CA ILE A 13 0.05 16.37 2.21
C ILE A 13 -1.12 16.14 3.17
N SER A 14 -1.93 15.15 2.84
CA SER A 14 -3.00 14.64 3.71
C SER A 14 -2.56 13.32 4.31
N GLU A 15 -2.91 13.12 5.58
CA GLU A 15 -2.76 11.81 6.23
C GLU A 15 -3.90 10.89 5.76
N VAL A 16 -3.56 9.63 5.45
CA VAL A 16 -4.48 8.61 4.95
C VAL A 16 -4.13 7.24 5.54
N ASP A 17 -5.11 6.35 5.62
CA ASP A 17 -4.86 4.93 5.93
C ASP A 17 -4.35 4.23 4.65
N VAL A 18 -3.06 3.88 4.67
CA VAL A 18 -2.40 3.27 3.51
C VAL A 18 -2.99 1.90 3.16
N ILE A 19 -3.50 1.15 4.13
CA ILE A 19 -4.07 -0.18 3.89
C ILE A 19 -5.41 -0.04 3.16
N GLU A 20 -6.25 0.88 3.61
CA GLU A 20 -7.55 1.16 2.97
C GLU A 20 -7.36 1.61 1.52
N GLU A 21 -6.46 2.55 1.27
CA GLU A 21 -6.16 3.05 -0.09
C GLU A 21 -5.66 1.94 -1.03
N ILE A 22 -4.84 1.01 -0.53
CA ILE A 22 -4.36 -0.14 -1.32
C ILE A 22 -5.51 -1.11 -1.63
N ILE A 23 -6.40 -1.38 -0.67
CA ILE A 23 -7.58 -2.23 -0.86
C ILE A 23 -8.51 -1.61 -1.90
N GLU A 24 -8.81 -0.33 -1.80
CA GLU A 24 -9.64 0.39 -2.77
C GLU A 24 -9.03 0.34 -4.17
N PHE A 25 -7.72 0.55 -4.27
CA PHE A 25 -7.01 0.45 -5.54
C PHE A 25 -7.14 -0.95 -6.14
N ALA A 26 -6.88 -2.00 -5.35
CA ALA A 26 -6.98 -3.39 -5.77
C ALA A 26 -8.40 -3.77 -6.23
N GLN A 27 -9.44 -3.31 -5.53
CA GLN A 27 -10.83 -3.50 -5.93
C GLN A 27 -11.13 -2.81 -7.28
N ARG A 28 -10.70 -1.56 -7.44
CA ARG A 28 -10.88 -0.79 -8.69
C ARG A 28 -10.18 -1.42 -9.89
N THR A 29 -9.07 -2.11 -9.67
CA THR A 29 -8.32 -2.80 -10.74
C THR A 29 -8.77 -4.24 -10.98
N GLY A 30 -9.75 -4.74 -10.22
CA GLY A 30 -10.21 -6.13 -10.32
C GLY A 30 -9.18 -7.15 -9.83
N THR A 31 -8.35 -6.75 -8.87
CA THR A 31 -7.34 -7.59 -8.24
C THR A 31 -7.97 -8.42 -7.12
N THR A 32 -7.63 -9.71 -7.06
CA THR A 32 -8.00 -10.57 -5.93
C THR A 32 -7.23 -10.15 -4.68
N ILE A 33 -7.95 -10.00 -3.57
CA ILE A 33 -7.39 -9.61 -2.27
C ILE A 33 -7.53 -10.80 -1.33
N GLU A 34 -6.43 -11.17 -0.68
CA GLU A 34 -6.40 -12.20 0.36
C GLU A 34 -5.79 -11.63 1.64
N PHE A 35 -6.51 -11.78 2.75
CA PHE A 35 -6.03 -11.45 4.08
C PHE A 35 -5.41 -12.70 4.69
N VAL A 36 -4.17 -12.59 5.14
CA VAL A 36 -3.41 -13.69 5.71
C VAL A 36 -3.04 -13.34 7.15
N GLU A 37 -3.31 -14.27 8.07
CA GLU A 37 -2.92 -14.17 9.47
C GLU A 37 -1.61 -14.94 9.70
N ASP A 38 -0.77 -14.46 10.62
CA ASP A 38 0.44 -15.14 11.11
C ASP A 38 1.49 -15.57 10.05
N ASP A 39 1.57 -14.88 8.91
CA ASP A 39 2.64 -15.11 7.95
C ASP A 39 3.92 -14.34 8.34
N LEU A 40 4.89 -15.08 8.91
CA LEU A 40 6.19 -14.54 9.32
C LEU A 40 7.02 -13.94 8.17
N ARG A 41 6.81 -14.35 6.92
CA ARG A 41 7.52 -13.80 5.76
C ARG A 41 6.89 -12.47 5.36
N LEU A 42 5.57 -12.40 5.26
CA LEU A 42 4.84 -11.18 4.94
C LEU A 42 5.07 -10.12 6.02
N GLY A 43 5.04 -10.50 7.30
CA GLY A 43 5.37 -9.60 8.41
C GLY A 43 6.78 -9.00 8.30
N LYS A 44 7.77 -9.78 7.87
CA LYS A 44 9.14 -9.29 7.61
C LYS A 44 9.24 -8.38 6.38
N LEU A 45 8.31 -8.49 5.43
CA LEU A 45 8.26 -7.68 4.22
C LEU A 45 7.42 -6.40 4.37
N GLY A 46 6.84 -6.15 5.55
CA GLY A 46 6.05 -4.94 5.84
C GLY A 46 4.53 -5.17 5.86
N GLY A 47 4.07 -6.43 5.84
CA GLY A 47 2.66 -6.78 6.05
C GLY A 47 1.76 -6.70 4.82
N VAL A 48 2.26 -6.17 3.69
CA VAL A 48 1.53 -6.06 2.42
C VAL A 48 2.41 -6.56 1.27
N GLY A 49 1.83 -7.36 0.38
CA GLY A 49 2.53 -7.92 -0.77
C GLY A 49 1.61 -8.05 -1.98
N GLY A 50 2.19 -8.07 -3.18
CA GLY A 50 1.45 -8.22 -4.43
C GLY A 50 2.05 -9.30 -5.31
N LEU A 51 1.22 -10.24 -5.76
CA LEU A 51 1.58 -11.20 -6.80
C LEU A 51 1.24 -10.61 -8.16
N LEU A 52 2.26 -10.22 -8.91
CA LEU A 52 2.11 -9.58 -10.21
C LEU A 52 1.88 -10.62 -11.31
N ARG A 53 1.04 -10.27 -12.29
CA ARG A 53 0.76 -11.13 -13.47
C ARG A 53 1.96 -11.28 -14.40
N PHE A 54 2.79 -10.25 -14.47
CA PHE A 54 3.97 -10.20 -15.34
C PHE A 54 5.17 -9.73 -14.53
N LYS A 55 6.35 -10.14 -14.96
CA LYS A 55 7.60 -9.70 -14.37
C LYS A 55 7.78 -8.19 -14.64
N THR A 56 8.18 -7.46 -13.59
CA THR A 56 8.62 -6.07 -13.69
C THR A 56 10.06 -5.98 -14.15
#